data_AF-S4P8I0-F1
#
_entry.id   AF-S4P8I0-F1
#
_cell.length_a   1.000
_cell.length_b   1.000
_cell.length_c   1.000
_cell.angle_alpha   90.00
_cell.angle_beta   90.00
_cell.angle_gamma   90.00
#
_symmetry.space_group_name_H-M   'P 1'
#
loop_
_entity.id
_entity.type
_entity.pdbx_description
1 polymer ?
#
loop_
_entity_poly.entity_id
_entity_poly.type
_entity_poly.pdbx_seq_one_letter_code
_entity_poly.pdbx_strand_id
1 'polypeptide(L)'
;RGGFGGRGGGGGGRGFGGGRGRGGGGGRGGGGGFNRYQDAGPPESVIPLGHYGWTVQDDLVCKVDIEDVPYFNAPIFLENKEQIGKIDEIFGNLRDYYVSVKLGENIKAKSFKDGQQFFIDPAKLLPLKRFLPQPPGAKRGGG
;
A
#
# COMPACT_ATOMS: atom_id res chain seq x y z
N ARG A 1 2.31 -76.80 9.26
CA ARG A 1 2.84 -76.39 10.59
C ARG A 1 2.45 -74.92 10.75
N GLY A 2 1.37 -74.50 11.42
CA GLY A 2 0.97 -74.79 12.82
C GLY A 2 2.04 -74.22 13.74
N GLY A 3 1.84 -73.27 14.66
CA GLY A 3 0.67 -72.57 15.20
C GLY A 3 1.06 -72.07 16.62
N PHE A 4 0.25 -71.16 17.18
CA PHE A 4 0.00 -70.91 18.62
C PHE A 4 0.68 -69.75 19.39
N GLY A 5 -0.21 -68.91 19.93
CA GLY A 5 -0.18 -68.33 21.28
C GLY A 5 0.01 -66.81 21.33
N GLY A 6 -0.91 -65.95 21.80
CA GLY A 6 -2.17 -66.09 22.52
C GLY A 6 -2.26 -65.03 23.64
N ARG A 7 -3.46 -64.42 23.83
CA ARG A 7 -3.95 -63.61 24.99
C ARG A 7 -3.26 -62.26 25.25
N GLY A 8 -3.93 -61.14 25.51
CA GLY A 8 -5.33 -60.86 25.83
C GLY A 8 -5.41 -59.84 26.99
N GLY A 9 -6.30 -58.84 26.87
CA GLY A 9 -7.08 -58.34 28.02
C GLY A 9 -6.69 -57.02 28.70
N GLY A 10 -7.71 -56.17 28.88
CA GLY A 10 -7.85 -55.17 29.95
C GLY A 10 -7.47 -53.75 29.53
N GLY A 11 -8.32 -52.72 29.62
CA GLY A 11 -9.56 -52.57 30.36
C GLY A 11 -9.56 -51.20 31.05
N GLY A 12 -10.70 -50.49 30.97
CA GLY A 12 -11.16 -49.59 32.04
C GLY A 12 -10.43 -48.26 32.18
N GLY A 13 -11.19 -47.19 31.96
CA GLY A 13 -10.71 -45.82 32.13
C GLY A 13 -10.36 -45.43 33.56
N ARG A 14 -9.83 -44.21 33.70
CA ARG A 14 -9.92 -43.36 34.89
C ARG A 14 -9.65 -41.93 34.48
N GLY A 15 -10.65 -41.09 34.68
CA GLY A 15 -10.53 -39.65 34.52
C GLY A 15 -9.61 -39.04 35.58
N PHE A 16 -8.92 -38.00 35.16
CA PHE A 16 -8.45 -36.88 35.96
C PHE A 16 -8.78 -35.65 35.08
N GLY A 17 -9.65 -34.71 35.41
CA GLY A 17 -9.91 -34.14 36.73
C GLY A 17 -9.33 -32.74 36.74
N GLY A 18 -10.15 -31.74 36.38
CA GLY A 18 -9.88 -30.30 36.55
C GLY A 18 -9.52 -29.59 35.24
N GLY A 19 -10.14 -28.50 34.81
CA GLY A 19 -11.14 -27.65 35.41
C GLY A 19 -11.01 -26.26 34.78
N ARG A 20 -12.14 -25.56 34.64
CA ARG A 20 -12.28 -24.09 34.59
C ARG A 20 -11.83 -23.36 33.31
N GLY A 21 -12.80 -22.68 32.69
CA GLY A 21 -12.58 -21.48 31.88
C GLY A 21 -13.37 -21.53 30.57
N ARG A 22 -14.62 -21.08 30.54
CA ARG A 22 -15.04 -19.70 30.23
C ARG A 22 -14.83 -19.31 28.75
N GLY A 23 -15.95 -19.09 28.06
CA GLY A 23 -16.09 -18.16 26.93
C GLY A 23 -15.46 -18.66 25.63
N GLY A 24 -16.07 -18.55 24.46
CA GLY A 24 -17.06 -17.57 24.03
C GLY A 24 -16.59 -17.03 22.67
N GLY A 25 -17.51 -16.96 21.70
CA GLY A 25 -17.30 -16.28 20.41
C GLY A 25 -16.45 -17.07 19.42
N GLY A 26 -16.84 -17.32 18.18
CA GLY A 26 -17.57 -16.41 17.30
C GLY A 26 -16.65 -15.28 16.83
N GLY A 27 -16.01 -15.45 15.67
CA GLY A 27 -15.25 -14.40 14.99
C GLY A 27 -14.30 -14.99 13.93
N ARG A 28 -14.74 -15.18 12.69
CA ARG A 28 -14.72 -14.19 11.58
C ARG A 28 -13.31 -13.67 11.27
N GLY A 29 -12.76 -14.19 10.16
CA GLY A 29 -12.05 -13.49 9.08
C GLY A 29 -10.93 -12.48 9.39
N GLY A 30 -9.82 -12.57 8.64
CA GLY A 30 -8.91 -11.42 8.53
C GLY A 30 -7.48 -11.76 8.15
N GLY A 31 -7.28 -12.31 6.94
CA GLY A 31 -5.94 -12.51 6.35
C GLY A 31 -5.69 -11.65 5.11
N GLY A 32 -6.27 -10.44 5.06
CA GLY A 32 -6.13 -9.50 3.95
C GLY A 32 -5.06 -8.45 4.24
N GLY A 33 -3.78 -8.83 4.19
CA GLY A 33 -2.63 -7.95 4.46
C GLY A 33 -2.29 -6.95 3.35
N PHE A 34 -3.07 -6.89 2.26
CA PHE A 34 -2.75 -6.09 1.07
C PHE A 34 -3.53 -4.77 0.95
N ASN A 35 -4.51 -4.52 1.84
CA ASN A 35 -5.39 -3.34 1.72
C ASN A 35 -5.23 -2.27 2.81
N ARG A 36 -4.30 -2.43 3.77
CA ARG A 36 -4.12 -1.44 4.86
C ARG A 36 -3.54 -0.09 4.42
N TYR A 37 -3.10 0.04 3.17
CA TYR A 37 -2.54 1.28 2.64
C TYR A 37 -3.55 2.18 1.90
N GLN A 38 -4.77 1.70 1.64
CA GLN A 38 -5.83 2.46 0.96
C GLN A 38 -6.76 3.21 1.93
N ASP A 39 -6.88 2.74 3.17
CA ASP A 39 -7.79 3.28 4.20
C ASP A 39 -7.08 3.99 5.37
N ALA A 40 -5.79 4.30 5.22
CA ALA A 40 -5.14 5.18 6.19
C ALA A 40 -5.76 6.58 6.02
N GLY A 41 -6.35 7.10 7.10
CA GLY A 41 -6.91 8.45 7.14
C GLY A 41 -5.92 9.53 6.69
N PRO A 42 -6.33 10.82 6.69
CA PRO A 42 -5.51 11.90 6.15
C PRO A 42 -4.08 11.83 6.72
N PRO A 43 -3.06 11.95 5.85
CA PRO A 43 -1.68 11.65 6.23
C PRO A 43 -1.19 12.57 7.35
N GLU A 44 -0.34 12.05 8.23
CA GLU A 44 0.23 12.83 9.34
C GLU A 44 0.97 14.09 8.82
N SER A 45 1.66 13.95 7.70
CA SER A 45 2.34 15.04 7.01
C SER A 45 2.28 14.83 5.50
N VAL A 46 2.36 15.94 4.77
CA VAL A 46 2.49 15.94 3.30
C VAL A 46 3.75 16.73 2.95
N ILE A 47 4.46 16.29 1.93
CA ILE A 47 5.66 16.96 1.42
C ILE A 47 5.42 17.43 -0.03
N PRO A 48 6.09 18.51 -0.48
CA PRO A 48 5.97 18.96 -1.86
C PRO A 48 6.40 17.85 -2.82
N LEU A 49 5.55 17.53 -3.79
CA LEU A 49 5.85 16.56 -4.84
C LEU A 49 6.33 17.29 -6.11
N GLY A 50 5.55 18.28 -6.53
CA GLY A 50 5.73 18.90 -7.82
C GLY A 50 4.74 20.03 -8.05
N HIS A 51 4.86 20.70 -9.18
CA HIS A 51 4.01 21.82 -9.55
C HIS A 51 3.19 21.52 -10.81
N TYR A 52 2.07 22.23 -10.92
CA TYR A 52 1.22 22.20 -12.10
C TYR A 52 2.02 22.51 -13.37
N GLY A 53 1.86 21.66 -14.39
CA GLY A 53 2.36 21.90 -15.73
C GLY A 53 1.23 22.32 -16.68
N TRP A 54 0.32 21.40 -16.98
CA TRP A 54 -0.84 21.68 -17.84
C TRP A 54 -1.97 20.68 -17.60
N THR A 55 -3.18 21.01 -18.06
CA THR A 55 -4.32 20.08 -18.07
C THR A 55 -4.39 19.32 -19.39
N VAL A 56 -4.63 18.00 -19.35
CA VAL A 56 -4.96 17.20 -20.53
C VAL A 56 -6.31 16.55 -20.29
N GLN A 57 -7.32 16.95 -21.08
CA GLN A 57 -8.72 16.55 -20.87
C GLN A 57 -9.19 16.92 -19.44
N ASP A 58 -9.38 15.91 -18.58
CA ASP A 58 -9.82 16.07 -17.20
C ASP A 58 -8.70 15.76 -16.18
N ASP A 59 -7.51 15.40 -16.65
CA ASP A 59 -6.36 15.06 -15.81
C ASP A 59 -5.38 16.25 -15.71
N LEU A 60 -4.68 16.30 -14.58
CA LEU A 60 -3.57 17.22 -14.37
C LEU A 60 -2.26 16.56 -14.74
N VAL A 61 -1.42 17.27 -15.48
CA VAL A 61 -0.01 16.90 -15.65
C VAL A 61 0.82 17.80 -14.75
N CYS A 62 1.57 17.17 -13.85
CA CYS A 62 2.44 17.85 -12.89
C CYS A 62 3.90 17.50 -13.18
N LYS A 63 4.77 18.51 -13.15
CA LYS A 63 6.22 18.31 -13.17
C LYS A 63 6.67 17.94 -11.76
N VAL A 64 7.42 16.86 -11.61
CA VAL A 64 7.90 16.40 -10.30
C VAL A 64 9.23 17.04 -9.96
N ASP A 65 9.35 17.56 -8.74
CA ASP A 65 10.52 18.30 -8.24
C ASP A 65 11.40 17.46 -7.30
N ILE A 66 10.98 16.23 -6.99
CA ILE A 66 11.70 15.29 -6.11
C ILE A 66 12.37 14.17 -6.90
N GLU A 67 13.38 13.53 -6.29
CA GLU A 67 14.09 12.40 -6.91
C GLU A 67 13.34 11.06 -6.77
N ASP A 68 12.56 10.90 -5.70
CA ASP A 68 11.88 9.63 -5.39
C ASP A 68 10.58 9.47 -6.18
N VAL A 69 10.34 8.25 -6.66
CA VAL A 69 9.22 7.94 -7.55
C VAL A 69 7.97 7.65 -6.73
N PRO A 70 6.83 8.33 -6.96
CA PRO A 70 5.63 8.06 -6.21
C PRO A 70 4.99 6.72 -6.59
N TYR A 71 4.17 6.17 -5.69
CA TYR A 71 3.39 4.97 -6.01
C TYR A 71 2.28 5.29 -7.03
N PHE A 72 1.97 4.34 -7.91
CA PHE A 72 0.73 4.38 -8.69
C PHE A 72 -0.49 4.43 -7.78
N ASN A 73 -1.52 5.19 -8.16
CA ASN A 73 -2.71 5.45 -7.34
C ASN A 73 -2.42 6.14 -5.99
N ALA A 74 -1.24 6.74 -5.79
CA ALA A 74 -0.97 7.51 -4.58
C ALA A 74 -1.90 8.73 -4.53
N PRO A 75 -2.56 9.01 -3.39
CA PRO A 75 -3.34 10.22 -3.20
C PRO A 75 -2.48 11.47 -3.34
N ILE A 76 -3.00 12.50 -4.01
CA ILE A 76 -2.39 13.81 -4.14
C ILE A 76 -3.19 14.83 -3.34
N PHE A 77 -2.46 15.72 -2.67
CA PHE A 77 -3.01 16.70 -1.74
C PHE A 77 -2.61 18.12 -2.10
N LEU A 78 -3.35 19.08 -1.55
CA LEU A 78 -2.93 20.47 -1.41
C LEU A 78 -2.18 20.69 -0.07
N GLU A 79 -1.63 21.88 0.11
CA GLU A 79 -0.90 22.25 1.34
C GLU A 79 -1.75 22.10 2.61
N ASN A 80 -3.06 22.36 2.49
CA ASN A 80 -4.05 22.17 3.56
C ASN A 80 -4.39 20.69 3.84
N LYS A 81 -3.68 19.74 3.22
CA LYS A 81 -3.91 18.28 3.28
C LYS A 81 -5.26 17.83 2.70
N GLU A 82 -5.91 18.66 1.91
CA GLU A 82 -7.11 18.28 1.17
C GLU A 82 -6.72 17.40 -0.01
N GLN A 83 -7.32 16.21 -0.10
CA GLN A 83 -7.08 15.30 -1.20
C GLN A 83 -7.80 15.79 -2.45
N ILE A 84 -7.07 15.93 -3.56
CA ILE A 84 -7.64 16.40 -4.83
C ILE A 84 -7.80 15.31 -5.89
N GLY A 85 -7.10 14.20 -5.71
CA GLY A 85 -7.03 13.16 -6.71
C GLY A 85 -6.02 12.09 -6.35
N LYS A 86 -5.58 11.35 -7.36
CA LYS A 86 -4.57 10.31 -7.25
C LYS A 86 -3.73 10.22 -8.51
N ILE A 87 -2.50 9.72 -8.37
CA ILE A 87 -1.61 9.47 -9.51
C ILE A 87 -2.17 8.34 -10.37
N ASP A 88 -2.22 8.54 -11.68
CA ASP A 88 -2.61 7.51 -12.63
C ASP A 88 -1.39 7.01 -13.41
N GLU A 89 -0.61 7.93 -14.00
CA GLU A 89 0.56 7.61 -14.82
C GLU A 89 1.81 8.36 -14.38
N ILE A 90 2.97 7.74 -14.60
CA ILE A 90 4.29 8.31 -14.37
C ILE A 90 5.06 8.16 -15.68
N PHE A 91 5.53 9.27 -16.26
CA PHE A 91 6.13 9.28 -17.59
C PHE A 91 7.21 10.35 -17.71
N GLY A 92 8.12 10.20 -18.67
CA GLY A 92 9.27 11.08 -18.87
C GLY A 92 10.59 10.38 -18.56
N ASN A 93 11.62 11.17 -18.26
CA ASN A 93 12.96 10.65 -18.04
C ASN A 93 13.18 10.34 -16.55
N LEU A 94 14.09 9.42 -16.22
CA LEU A 94 14.24 8.89 -14.85
C LEU A 94 14.45 9.98 -13.76
N ARG A 95 15.06 11.11 -14.11
CA ARG A 95 15.33 12.24 -13.20
C ARG A 95 14.53 13.51 -13.52
N ASP A 96 13.79 13.50 -14.61
CA ASP A 96 12.97 14.63 -15.06
C ASP A 96 11.71 14.03 -15.67
N TYR A 97 10.76 13.73 -14.78
CA TYR A 97 9.52 13.06 -15.12
C TYR A 97 8.32 13.89 -14.67
N TYR A 98 7.20 13.52 -15.25
CA TYR A 98 5.89 14.08 -15.03
C TYR A 98 4.97 12.98 -14.50
N VAL A 99 3.93 13.41 -13.79
CA VAL A 99 2.86 12.51 -13.35
C VAL A 99 1.53 13.04 -13.85
N SER A 100 0.66 12.13 -14.27
CA SER A 100 -0.76 12.44 -14.45
C SER A 100 -1.50 12.20 -13.14
N VAL A 101 -2.38 13.13 -12.78
CA VAL A 101 -3.23 13.05 -11.60
C VAL A 101 -4.67 13.03 -12.07
N LYS A 102 -5.33 11.91 -11.79
CA LYS A 102 -6.77 11.77 -11.97
C LYS A 102 -7.48 12.46 -10.82
N LEU A 103 -8.23 13.50 -11.15
CA LEU A 103 -8.95 14.31 -10.18
C LEU A 103 -10.19 13.59 -9.64
N GLY A 104 -10.58 13.94 -8.41
CA GLY A 104 -11.87 13.53 -7.87
C GLY A 104 -13.04 14.17 -8.62
N GLU A 105 -14.21 13.52 -8.61
CA GLU A 105 -15.40 13.91 -9.40
C GLU A 105 -15.84 15.38 -9.20
N ASN A 106 -15.56 15.96 -8.04
CA ASN A 106 -15.95 17.33 -7.68
C ASN A 106 -14.87 18.38 -7.97
N ILE A 107 -13.74 17.99 -8.55
CA ILE A 107 -12.57 18.86 -8.71
C ILE A 107 -12.30 19.06 -10.20
N LYS A 108 -12.25 20.32 -10.62
CA LYS A 108 -12.06 20.68 -12.02
C LYS A 108 -10.60 21.00 -12.30
N ALA A 109 -10.00 20.36 -13.28
CA ALA A 109 -8.60 20.60 -13.66
C ALA A 109 -8.29 22.09 -13.94
N LYS A 110 -9.26 22.83 -14.49
CA LYS A 110 -9.13 24.26 -14.82
C LYS A 110 -9.18 25.21 -13.62
N SER A 111 -9.45 24.74 -12.40
CA SER A 111 -9.45 25.60 -11.21
C SER A 111 -8.06 25.86 -10.66
N PHE A 112 -7.06 25.09 -11.06
CA PHE A 112 -5.68 25.25 -10.62
C PHE A 112 -4.96 26.32 -11.45
N LYS A 113 -4.10 27.09 -10.78
CA LYS A 113 -3.29 28.13 -11.41
C LYS A 113 -1.96 27.53 -11.86
N ASP A 114 -1.33 28.22 -12.81
CA ASP A 114 0.03 27.89 -13.22
C ASP A 114 0.99 27.97 -12.01
N GLY A 115 1.89 26.99 -11.90
CA GLY A 115 2.81 26.87 -10.76
C GLY A 115 2.17 26.45 -9.43
N GLN A 116 0.90 26.01 -9.40
CA GLN A 116 0.29 25.46 -8.18
C GLN A 116 1.09 24.24 -7.67
N GLN A 117 1.52 24.28 -6.41
CA GLN A 117 2.22 23.16 -5.78
C GLN A 117 1.23 22.07 -5.35
N PHE A 118 1.62 20.82 -5.57
CA PHE A 118 0.94 19.63 -5.10
C PHE A 118 1.81 18.83 -4.14
N PHE A 119 1.16 18.10 -3.25
CA PHE A 119 1.79 17.44 -2.12
C PHE A 119 1.42 15.95 -2.09
N ILE A 120 2.30 15.15 -1.48
CA ILE A 120 2.13 13.70 -1.32
C ILE A 120 2.53 13.27 0.09
N ASP A 121 1.96 12.17 0.56
CA ASP A 121 2.44 11.48 1.75
C ASP A 121 3.83 10.86 1.48
N PRO A 122 4.86 11.16 2.30
CA PRO A 122 6.19 10.58 2.14
C PRO A 122 6.20 9.04 2.20
N ALA A 123 5.24 8.40 2.86
CA ALA A 123 5.11 6.94 2.87
C ALA A 123 4.68 6.36 1.51
N LYS A 124 4.25 7.22 0.57
CA LYS A 124 3.85 6.86 -0.80
C LYS A 124 4.93 7.20 -1.83
N LEU A 125 6.20 7.19 -1.43
CA LEU A 125 7.36 7.34 -2.30
C LEU A 125 8.23 6.08 -2.31
N LEU A 126 8.78 5.77 -3.48
CA LEU A 126 9.72 4.69 -3.73
C LEU A 126 11.10 5.28 -4.03
N PRO A 127 12.16 4.82 -3.33
CA PRO A 127 13.51 5.29 -3.60
C PRO A 127 13.91 5.07 -5.06
N LEU A 128 14.47 6.09 -5.73
CA LEU A 128 14.87 6.01 -7.15
C LEU A 128 15.78 4.81 -7.45
N LYS A 129 16.62 4.43 -6.48
CA LYS A 129 17.51 3.27 -6.54
C LYS A 129 16.80 1.94 -6.84
N ARG A 130 15.49 1.83 -6.59
CA ARG A 130 14.70 0.65 -6.95
C ARG A 130 14.52 0.49 -8.46
N PHE A 131 14.65 1.58 -9.21
CA PHE A 131 14.48 1.64 -10.66
C PHE A 131 15.80 1.65 -11.43
N LEU A 132 16.94 1.77 -10.73
CA LEU A 132 18.28 1.67 -11.32
C LEU A 132 18.72 0.20 -11.44
N PRO A 133 19.53 -0.16 -12.46
CA PRO A 133 20.13 -1.48 -12.57
C PRO A 133 20.98 -1.74 -11.33
N GLN A 134 20.69 -2.84 -10.65
CA GLN A 134 21.45 -3.23 -9.47
C GLN A 134 22.78 -3.86 -9.87
N PRO A 135 23.83 -3.70 -9.06
CA PRO A 135 25.07 -4.45 -9.25
C PRO A 135 24.80 -5.96 -9.33
N PRO A 136 25.57 -6.71 -10.14
CA PRO A 136 25.46 -8.16 -10.19
C PRO A 136 25.56 -8.76 -8.77
N GLY A 137 24.54 -9.51 -8.34
CA GLY A 137 24.51 -10.18 -7.03
C GLY A 137 23.69 -9.48 -5.93
N ALA A 138 23.15 -8.29 -6.17
CA ALA A 138 22.22 -7.66 -5.22
C ALA A 138 20.87 -8.40 -5.21
N LYS A 139 20.47 -8.97 -4.07
CA LYS A 139 19.13 -9.55 -3.89
C LYS A 139 18.10 -8.43 -4.03
N ARG A 140 17.22 -8.51 -5.03
CA ARG A 140 15.99 -7.70 -5.09
C ARG A 140 15.18 -7.99 -3.83
N GLY A 141 15.13 -7.05 -2.90
CA GLY A 141 14.27 -7.14 -1.72
C GLY A 141 12.82 -7.16 -2.17
N GLY A 142 12.17 -8.32 -2.06
CA GLY A 142 10.73 -8.47 -2.29
C GLY A 142 9.96 -7.77 -1.18
N GLY A 143 8.94 -7.00 -1.57
CA GLY A 143 7.91 -6.50 -0.66
C GLY A 143 6.90 -7.57 -0.31
#